data_AF-A0A3S3QZZ6-F1
#
_entry.id   AF-A0A3S3QZZ6-F1
#
_cell.length_a   1.000
_cell.length_b   1.000
_cell.length_c   1.000
_cell.angle_alpha   90.00
_cell.angle_beta   90.00
_cell.angle_gamma   90.00
#
_symmetry.space_group_name_H-M   'P 1'
#
loop_
_entity.id
_entity.type
_entity.pdbx_description
1 polymer ?
#
loop_
_entity_poly.entity_id
_entity_poly.type
_entity_poly.pdbx_seq_one_letter_code
_entity_poly.pdbx_strand_id
1 'polypeptide(L)'
;MDDGSDDNTPEVLKQFAEQTSLRLSYALLKENGGPARARNIGLSMIRGKAVFITGDDIEPSDTLVERHLQFHQQHPEKEAALLGYTSFPEGLQPNAFMRWLATDGKVYFFNYADLTPDKEAGPIFFYTCNVSVKTALLEQSGWFDESFTYASHEDLELGYRLADQGMRLIYDPAAEGFHWHMLTIQGITRRVYLMGYSAQLFWSKVNQQDALLKRGLRRLLALFCSAPWGTWLWNRLRKQKYADSSAYPVQWRMLLFLSFFIGLADAYKKREIRV
;
A
#
# COMPACT_ATOMS: atom_id res chain seq x y z
N MET A 1 -4.96 14.46 5.75
CA MET A 1 -3.61 14.83 6.24
C MET A 1 -2.77 15.03 5.01
N ASP A 2 -2.06 16.14 4.91
CA ASP A 2 -1.36 16.54 3.71
C ASP A 2 0.16 16.51 3.96
N ASP A 3 0.86 15.62 3.26
CA ASP A 3 2.30 15.35 3.41
C ASP A 3 3.18 16.28 2.56
N GLY A 4 2.73 17.53 2.37
CA GLY A 4 3.52 18.59 1.76
C GLY A 4 3.12 18.93 0.32
N SER A 5 1.82 18.99 0.04
CA SER A 5 1.30 19.49 -1.24
C SER A 5 1.75 20.94 -1.48
N ASP A 6 2.07 21.25 -2.73
CA ASP A 6 2.56 22.55 -3.20
C ASP A 6 1.58 23.25 -4.16
N ASP A 7 0.36 22.70 -4.29
CA ASP A 7 -0.71 23.20 -5.14
C ASP A 7 -1.83 23.89 -4.32
N ASN A 8 -3.02 24.02 -4.91
CA ASN A 8 -4.17 24.68 -4.29
C ASN A 8 -4.98 23.77 -3.34
N THR A 9 -4.46 22.60 -2.95
CA THR A 9 -5.11 21.69 -2.00
C THR A 9 -5.52 22.37 -0.68
N PRO A 10 -4.68 23.21 -0.03
CA PRO A 10 -5.08 23.89 1.20
C PRO A 10 -6.30 24.81 1.03
N GLU A 11 -6.38 25.54 -0.08
CA GLU A 11 -7.49 26.44 -0.40
C GLU A 11 -8.78 25.66 -0.65
N VAL A 12 -8.72 24.56 -1.41
CA VAL A 12 -9.86 23.70 -1.69
C VAL A 12 -10.42 23.11 -0.40
N LEU A 13 -9.56 22.60 0.48
CA LEU A 13 -9.98 22.02 1.76
C LEU A 13 -10.57 23.07 2.70
N LYS A 14 -10.04 24.30 2.69
CA LYS A 14 -10.62 25.42 3.45
C LYS A 14 -12.03 25.75 2.97
N GLN A 15 -12.22 25.91 1.66
CA GLN A 15 -13.54 26.19 1.08
C GLN A 15 -14.53 25.06 1.38
N PHE A 16 -14.10 23.80 1.28
CA PHE A 16 -14.93 22.66 1.61
C PHE A 16 -15.33 22.65 3.09
N ALA A 17 -14.39 22.96 4.01
CA ALA A 17 -14.65 23.06 5.44
C ALA A 17 -15.73 24.10 5.79
N GLU A 18 -15.80 25.19 5.02
CA GLU A 18 -16.80 26.26 5.20
C GLU A 18 -18.21 25.85 4.75
N GLN A 19 -18.32 24.83 3.88
CA GLN A 19 -19.58 24.43 3.24
C GLN A 19 -20.13 23.11 3.78
N THR A 20 -19.31 22.29 4.42
CA THR A 20 -19.69 20.96 4.90
C THR A 20 -20.17 20.97 6.35
N SER A 21 -21.14 20.11 6.68
CA SER A 21 -21.50 19.81 8.07
C SER A 21 -20.56 18.78 8.71
N LEU A 22 -19.65 18.19 7.92
CA LEU A 22 -18.67 17.23 8.42
C LEU A 22 -17.62 17.93 9.28
N ARG A 23 -17.21 17.26 10.35
CA ARG A 23 -16.09 17.72 11.16
C ARG A 23 -14.78 17.42 10.42
N LEU A 24 -14.26 18.41 9.70
CA LEU A 24 -12.99 18.30 9.01
C LEU A 24 -11.84 18.76 9.92
N SER A 25 -10.81 17.91 10.05
CA SER A 25 -9.51 18.28 10.62
C SER A 25 -8.46 18.19 9.53
N TYR A 26 -7.68 19.26 9.37
CA TYR A 26 -6.66 19.38 8.34
C TYR A 26 -5.30 19.74 8.94
N ALA A 27 -4.23 19.13 8.43
CA ALA A 27 -2.86 19.47 8.77
C ALA A 27 -1.98 19.30 7.52
N LEU A 28 -1.21 20.34 7.22
CA LEU A 28 -0.17 20.37 6.20
C LEU A 28 1.19 20.18 6.88
N LEU A 29 1.95 19.19 6.43
CA LEU A 29 3.31 18.95 6.89
C LEU A 29 4.27 19.86 6.11
N LYS A 30 5.22 20.48 6.82
CA LYS A 30 6.23 21.36 6.21
C LYS A 30 7.22 20.61 5.30
N GLU A 31 7.43 19.34 5.59
CA GLU A 31 8.37 18.47 4.89
C GLU A 31 7.68 17.12 4.67
N ASN A 32 7.80 16.59 3.45
CA ASN A 32 7.30 15.26 3.12
C ASN A 32 8.03 14.22 3.98
N GLY A 33 7.29 13.60 4.90
CA GLY A 33 7.83 12.60 5.84
C GLY A 33 7.43 11.17 5.48
N GLY A 34 6.68 10.99 4.39
CA GLY A 34 6.13 9.72 3.99
C GLY A 34 4.79 9.42 4.67
N PRO A 35 4.09 8.40 4.15
CA PRO A 35 2.70 8.15 4.52
C PRO A 35 2.52 7.71 5.97
N ALA A 36 3.50 7.03 6.57
CA ALA A 36 3.45 6.64 7.98
C ALA A 36 3.32 7.85 8.91
N ARG A 37 4.16 8.87 8.70
CA ARG A 37 4.16 10.11 9.49
C ARG A 37 2.86 10.89 9.31
N ALA A 38 2.42 11.07 8.06
CA ALA A 38 1.17 11.76 7.76
C ALA A 38 -0.04 11.06 8.39
N ARG A 39 -0.09 9.71 8.35
CA ARG A 39 -1.14 8.92 8.99
C ARG A 39 -1.10 9.05 10.51
N ASN A 40 0.07 8.99 11.15
CA ASN A 40 0.20 9.14 12.61
C ASN A 40 -0.32 10.50 13.11
N ILE A 41 -0.06 11.58 12.38
CA ILE A 41 -0.62 12.90 12.70
C ILE A 41 -2.14 12.86 12.62
N GLY A 42 -2.70 12.22 11.59
CA GLY A 42 -4.13 11.98 11.47
C GLY A 42 -4.70 11.18 12.63
N LEU A 43 -4.07 10.06 12.96
CA LEU A 43 -4.45 9.17 14.07
C LEU A 43 -4.48 9.89 15.41
N SER A 44 -3.52 10.79 15.67
CA SER A 44 -3.49 11.57 16.93
C SER A 44 -4.69 12.50 17.12
N MET A 45 -5.43 12.80 16.05
CA MET A 45 -6.61 13.68 16.08
C MET A 45 -7.92 12.89 16.18
N ILE A 46 -7.87 11.56 16.07
CA ILE A 46 -9.06 10.72 16.04
C ILE A 46 -9.69 10.64 17.43
N ARG A 47 -11.03 10.67 17.45
CA ARG A 47 -11.87 10.48 18.65
C ARG A 47 -12.87 9.34 18.51
N GLY A 48 -12.94 8.72 17.33
CA GLY A 48 -13.82 7.60 17.04
C GLY A 48 -13.33 6.31 17.73
N LYS A 49 -14.25 5.36 17.93
CA LYS A 49 -13.92 4.02 18.45
C LYS A 49 -13.27 3.11 17.39
N ALA A 50 -13.47 3.45 16.12
CA ALA A 50 -12.84 2.82 14.97
C ALA A 50 -12.27 3.90 14.05
N VAL A 51 -11.24 3.51 13.31
CA VAL A 51 -10.57 4.30 12.29
C VAL A 51 -10.85 3.66 10.94
N PHE A 52 -11.28 4.44 9.97
CA PHE A 52 -11.27 4.07 8.56
C PHE A 52 -10.13 4.84 7.88
N ILE A 53 -9.24 4.12 7.19
CA ILE A 53 -8.10 4.65 6.47
C ILE A 53 -8.37 4.43 4.97
N THR A 54 -8.28 5.51 4.20
CA THR A 54 -8.47 5.51 2.74
C THR A 54 -7.42 6.38 2.07
N GLY A 55 -7.17 6.12 0.78
CA GLY A 55 -6.39 7.02 -0.08
C GLY A 55 -7.19 8.27 -0.46
N ASP A 56 -6.50 9.34 -0.83
CA ASP A 56 -7.05 10.58 -1.38
C ASP A 56 -7.47 10.45 -2.85
N ASP A 57 -7.04 9.39 -3.51
CA ASP A 57 -7.41 8.96 -4.86
C ASP A 57 -8.46 7.85 -4.88
N ILE A 58 -9.08 7.55 -3.74
CA ILE A 58 -10.17 6.57 -3.63
C ILE A 58 -11.52 7.30 -3.56
N GLU A 59 -12.29 7.18 -4.63
CA GLU A 59 -13.69 7.62 -4.64
C GLU A 59 -14.55 6.57 -3.91
N PRO A 60 -15.37 6.96 -2.92
CA PRO A 60 -16.25 6.04 -2.23
C PRO A 60 -17.42 5.60 -3.14
N SER A 61 -17.73 4.29 -3.15
CA SER A 61 -19.07 3.85 -3.58
C SER A 61 -20.12 4.23 -2.54
N ASP A 62 -21.40 4.12 -2.91
CA ASP A 62 -22.54 4.37 -2.01
C ASP A 62 -22.51 3.48 -0.76
N THR A 63 -21.86 2.33 -0.82
CA THR A 63 -21.80 1.36 0.28
C THR A 63 -20.53 1.45 1.12
N LEU A 64 -19.47 2.12 0.65
CA LEU A 64 -18.13 2.05 1.28
C LEU A 64 -18.18 2.33 2.79
N VAL A 65 -18.63 3.52 3.16
CA VAL A 65 -18.64 3.97 4.56
C VAL A 65 -19.67 3.21 5.39
N GLU A 66 -20.83 2.91 4.81
CA GLU A 66 -21.90 2.19 5.51
C GLU A 66 -21.43 0.79 5.91
N ARG A 67 -20.77 0.05 5.02
CA ARG A 67 -20.29 -1.31 5.29
C ARG A 67 -19.24 -1.35 6.40
N HIS A 68 -18.28 -0.43 6.37
CA HIS A 68 -17.32 -0.27 7.47
C HIS A 68 -18.02 0.03 8.80
N LEU A 69 -18.99 0.94 8.80
CA LEU A 69 -19.72 1.31 10.01
C LEU A 69 -20.53 0.13 10.58
N GLN A 70 -21.32 -0.55 9.74
CA GLN A 70 -22.13 -1.70 10.12
C GLN A 70 -21.26 -2.83 10.68
N PHE A 71 -20.14 -3.13 10.04
CA PHE A 71 -19.19 -4.13 10.53
C PHE A 71 -18.75 -3.81 11.97
N HIS A 72 -18.31 -2.58 12.23
CA HIS A 72 -17.83 -2.20 13.57
C HIS A 72 -18.93 -2.14 14.64
N GLN A 73 -20.20 -2.00 14.24
CA GLN A 73 -21.36 -2.11 15.13
C GLN A 73 -21.67 -3.57 15.49
N GLN A 74 -21.55 -4.48 14.51
CA GLN A 74 -21.79 -5.92 14.68
C GLN A 74 -20.62 -6.63 15.38
N HIS A 75 -19.41 -6.10 15.23
CA HIS A 75 -18.17 -6.61 15.79
C HIS A 75 -17.58 -5.60 16.80
N PRO A 76 -18.11 -5.52 18.03
CA PRO A 76 -17.64 -4.57 19.04
C PRO A 76 -16.27 -4.95 19.64
N GLU A 77 -15.79 -6.18 19.43
CA GLU A 77 -14.50 -6.66 19.89
C GLU A 77 -13.34 -5.80 19.38
N LYS A 78 -12.29 -5.68 20.20
CA LYS A 78 -11.15 -4.80 19.92
C LYS A 78 -10.36 -5.27 18.69
N GLU A 79 -10.32 -6.58 18.49
CA GLU A 79 -9.52 -7.26 17.48
C GLU A 79 -10.15 -7.22 16.08
N ALA A 80 -11.40 -6.76 15.95
CA ALA A 80 -12.09 -6.70 14.66
C ALA A 80 -11.53 -5.61 13.73
N ALA A 81 -11.19 -6.00 12.51
CA ALA A 81 -10.82 -5.11 11.42
C ALA A 81 -11.52 -5.54 10.12
N LEU A 82 -11.80 -4.57 9.24
CA LEU A 82 -12.42 -4.81 7.93
C LEU A 82 -11.49 -4.31 6.83
N LEU A 83 -11.17 -5.16 5.87
CA LEU A 83 -10.58 -4.83 4.59
C LEU A 83 -11.71 -4.73 3.56
N GLY A 84 -11.84 -3.56 2.93
CA GLY A 84 -12.75 -3.39 1.80
C GLY A 84 -12.11 -3.78 0.47
N TYR A 85 -12.82 -3.54 -0.62
CA TYR A 85 -12.33 -3.76 -1.98
C TYR A 85 -12.03 -2.43 -2.68
N THR A 86 -10.94 -2.40 -3.43
CA THR A 86 -10.59 -1.24 -4.26
C THR A 86 -10.51 -1.68 -5.71
N SER A 87 -11.46 -1.21 -6.50
CA SER A 87 -11.53 -1.45 -7.94
C SER A 87 -11.08 -0.21 -8.72
N PHE A 88 -11.18 -0.27 -10.04
CA PHE A 88 -11.00 0.90 -10.91
C PHE A 88 -12.37 1.39 -11.37
N PRO A 89 -12.59 2.71 -11.49
CA PRO A 89 -13.86 3.24 -11.95
C PRO A 89 -14.14 2.85 -13.41
N GLU A 90 -15.40 2.70 -13.78
CA GLU A 90 -15.81 2.26 -15.13
C GLU A 90 -15.27 3.16 -16.26
N GLY A 91 -15.09 4.44 -15.98
CA GLY A 91 -14.54 5.43 -16.93
C GLY A 91 -13.03 5.30 -17.16
N LEU A 92 -12.29 4.64 -16.26
CA LEU A 92 -10.87 4.40 -16.43
C LEU A 92 -10.70 3.22 -17.38
N GLN A 93 -10.17 3.47 -18.58
CA GLN A 93 -9.84 2.41 -19.53
C GLN A 93 -8.47 1.83 -19.16
N PRO A 94 -8.38 0.65 -18.50
CA PRO A 94 -7.11 0.11 -18.06
C PRO A 94 -6.29 -0.28 -19.28
N ASN A 95 -5.04 0.16 -19.37
CA ASN A 95 -4.12 -0.29 -20.42
C ASN A 95 -3.76 -1.79 -20.24
N ALA A 96 -3.08 -2.37 -21.22
CA ALA A 96 -2.68 -3.78 -21.22
C ALA A 96 -1.82 -4.17 -20.00
N PHE A 97 -0.98 -3.25 -19.51
CA PHE A 97 -0.18 -3.49 -18.32
C PHE A 97 -1.04 -3.56 -17.06
N MET A 98 -2.03 -2.67 -16.90
CA MET A 98 -2.97 -2.71 -15.77
C MET A 98 -3.79 -4.00 -15.75
N ARG A 99 -4.29 -4.44 -16.91
CA ARG A 99 -5.03 -5.70 -17.03
C ARG A 99 -4.15 -6.89 -16.61
N TRP A 100 -2.90 -6.92 -17.05
CA TRP A 100 -1.93 -7.93 -16.62
C TRP A 100 -1.59 -7.84 -15.13
N LEU A 101 -1.48 -6.63 -14.58
CA LEU A 101 -1.18 -6.41 -13.16
C LEU A 101 -2.30 -6.93 -12.27
N ALA A 102 -3.57 -6.80 -12.69
CA ALA A 102 -4.74 -7.32 -11.97
C ALA A 102 -4.82 -8.85 -11.97
N THR A 103 -4.20 -9.53 -12.96
CA THR A 103 -4.20 -11.00 -13.07
C THR A 103 -2.83 -11.58 -12.69
N ASP A 104 -1.92 -11.66 -13.65
CA ASP A 104 -0.65 -12.36 -13.57
C ASP A 104 0.41 -11.64 -12.74
N GLY A 105 0.27 -10.31 -12.65
CA GLY A 105 1.14 -9.41 -11.90
C GLY A 105 0.65 -9.09 -10.48
N LYS A 106 -0.46 -9.70 -10.03
CA LYS A 106 -1.16 -9.34 -8.77
C LYS A 106 -0.26 -9.31 -7.53
N VAL A 107 0.80 -10.11 -7.50
CA VAL A 107 1.80 -10.15 -6.42
C VAL A 107 2.61 -8.85 -6.27
N TYR A 108 2.61 -7.99 -7.28
CA TYR A 108 3.28 -6.70 -7.29
C TYR A 108 2.33 -5.54 -6.93
N PHE A 109 1.06 -5.84 -6.64
CA PHE A 109 0.01 -4.86 -6.33
C PHE A 109 -1.00 -5.43 -5.31
N PHE A 110 -2.23 -4.90 -5.26
CA PHE A 110 -3.31 -5.42 -4.42
C PHE A 110 -3.80 -6.78 -4.93
N ASN A 111 -3.65 -7.82 -4.12
CA ASN A 111 -3.97 -9.20 -4.51
C ASN A 111 -5.32 -9.65 -3.94
N TYR A 112 -6.40 -8.96 -4.31
CA TYR A 112 -7.75 -9.34 -3.86
C TYR A 112 -8.20 -10.72 -4.36
N ALA A 113 -7.60 -11.23 -5.45
CA ALA A 113 -7.96 -12.52 -6.05
C ALA A 113 -7.65 -13.74 -5.16
N ASP A 114 -6.82 -13.60 -4.13
CA ASP A 114 -6.53 -14.67 -3.16
C ASP A 114 -7.43 -14.59 -1.91
N LEU A 115 -8.33 -13.61 -1.85
CA LEU A 115 -9.25 -13.42 -0.74
C LEU A 115 -10.60 -14.08 -1.01
N THR A 116 -11.24 -14.54 0.07
CA THR A 116 -12.61 -15.07 0.04
C THR A 116 -13.51 -14.12 0.83
N PRO A 117 -14.67 -13.70 0.28
CA PRO A 117 -15.61 -12.83 0.99
C PRO A 117 -16.00 -13.40 2.36
N ASP A 118 -16.14 -12.51 3.35
CA ASP A 118 -16.52 -12.81 4.74
C ASP A 118 -15.56 -13.78 5.47
N LYS A 119 -14.33 -13.93 4.96
CA LYS A 119 -13.27 -14.73 5.60
C LYS A 119 -12.16 -13.83 6.13
N GLU A 120 -11.44 -14.37 7.11
CA GLU A 120 -10.24 -13.75 7.64
C GLU A 120 -9.14 -13.73 6.57
N ALA A 121 -8.67 -12.53 6.26
CA ALA A 121 -7.52 -12.25 5.45
C ALA A 121 -6.24 -12.27 6.31
N GLY A 122 -5.14 -12.74 5.74
CA GLY A 122 -3.83 -12.64 6.39
C GLY A 122 -3.34 -11.19 6.55
N PRO A 123 -2.38 -10.93 7.45
CA PRO A 123 -1.84 -9.58 7.70
C PRO A 123 -1.19 -8.93 6.47
N ILE A 124 -0.78 -9.72 5.48
CA ILE A 124 -0.24 -9.22 4.20
C ILE A 124 -1.27 -8.44 3.37
N PHE A 125 -2.56 -8.54 3.69
CA PHE A 125 -3.64 -7.84 3.01
C PHE A 125 -4.11 -6.58 3.74
N PHE A 126 -3.38 -6.10 4.75
CA PHE A 126 -3.72 -4.86 5.45
C PHE A 126 -3.50 -3.64 4.54
N TYR A 127 -4.37 -3.43 3.56
CA TYR A 127 -4.24 -2.39 2.54
C TYR A 127 -4.86 -1.09 3.03
N THR A 128 -3.99 -0.12 3.33
CA THR A 128 -4.41 1.19 3.89
C THR A 128 -5.19 2.08 2.91
N CYS A 129 -5.37 1.65 1.66
CA CYS A 129 -6.28 2.33 0.73
C CYS A 129 -7.76 2.07 1.06
N ASN A 130 -8.10 0.99 1.77
CA ASN A 130 -9.48 0.66 2.13
C ASN A 130 -9.52 -0.31 3.33
N VAL A 131 -9.21 0.19 4.52
CA VAL A 131 -9.21 -0.65 5.74
C VAL A 131 -9.73 0.11 6.95
N SER A 132 -10.39 -0.62 7.84
CA SER A 132 -10.82 -0.07 9.12
C SER A 132 -10.45 -0.99 10.29
N VAL A 133 -10.16 -0.38 11.43
CA VAL A 133 -9.68 -1.07 12.63
C VAL A 133 -10.09 -0.30 13.88
N LYS A 134 -10.22 -0.97 15.03
CA LYS A 134 -10.50 -0.30 16.30
C LYS A 134 -9.36 0.62 16.70
N THR A 135 -9.70 1.83 17.16
CA THR A 135 -8.72 2.82 17.63
C THR A 135 -7.87 2.25 18.76
N ALA A 136 -8.49 1.53 19.71
CA ALA A 136 -7.79 0.92 20.83
C ALA A 136 -6.75 -0.15 20.41
N LEU A 137 -7.00 -0.89 19.33
CA LEU A 137 -6.02 -1.85 18.81
C LEU A 137 -4.84 -1.14 18.15
N LEU A 138 -5.11 -0.07 17.38
CA LEU A 138 -4.05 0.77 16.81
C LEU A 138 -3.17 1.41 17.89
N GLU A 139 -3.77 1.97 18.95
CA GLU A 139 -3.04 2.55 20.08
C GLU A 139 -2.18 1.51 20.79
N GLN A 140 -2.71 0.32 21.04
CA GLN A 140 -1.95 -0.78 21.64
C GLN A 140 -0.78 -1.23 20.75
N SER A 141 -0.94 -1.16 19.43
CA SER A 141 0.12 -1.52 18.48
C SER A 141 1.25 -0.50 18.43
N GLY A 142 1.00 0.78 18.74
CA GLY A 142 1.96 1.86 18.59
C GLY A 142 1.93 2.57 17.22
N TRP A 143 0.79 2.54 16.52
CA TRP A 143 0.54 3.23 15.24
C TRP A 143 1.50 2.82 14.09
N PHE A 144 1.68 3.65 13.05
CA PHE A 144 2.59 3.34 11.95
C PHE A 144 4.05 3.59 12.34
N ASP A 145 4.95 2.72 11.88
CA ASP A 145 6.38 2.91 12.09
C ASP A 145 6.97 3.91 11.09
N GLU A 146 7.33 5.09 11.57
CA GLU A 146 7.84 6.19 10.73
C GLU A 146 9.25 5.94 10.15
N SER A 147 9.91 4.84 10.51
CA SER A 147 11.14 4.44 9.83
C SER A 147 10.90 3.97 8.39
N PHE A 148 9.65 3.67 8.01
CA PHE A 148 9.22 3.52 6.63
C PHE A 148 8.88 4.89 6.01
N THR A 149 9.87 5.51 5.39
CA THR A 149 9.77 6.85 4.79
C THR A 149 9.13 6.87 3.40
N TYR A 150 8.84 5.70 2.83
CA TYR A 150 8.23 5.56 1.51
C TYR A 150 6.90 4.83 1.63
N ALA A 151 6.02 4.99 0.62
CA ALA A 151 4.83 4.16 0.45
C ALA A 151 5.22 2.71 0.07
N SER A 152 5.78 2.00 1.05
CA SER A 152 6.28 0.63 0.96
C SER A 152 6.41 0.02 2.36
N HIS A 153 5.71 -1.09 2.59
CA HIS A 153 5.79 -1.93 3.79
C HIS A 153 5.30 -1.32 5.11
N GLU A 154 4.96 -0.03 5.18
CA GLU A 154 4.45 0.59 6.41
C GLU A 154 3.08 0.03 6.81
N ASP A 155 2.25 -0.28 5.81
CA ASP A 155 0.94 -0.89 5.98
C ASP A 155 1.06 -2.39 6.32
N LEU A 156 1.92 -3.10 5.59
CA LEU A 156 2.20 -4.51 5.83
C LEU A 156 2.77 -4.73 7.24
N GLU A 157 3.77 -3.95 7.66
CA GLU A 157 4.38 -4.07 8.98
C GLU A 157 3.34 -3.88 10.08
N LEU A 158 2.52 -2.84 9.98
CA LEU A 158 1.44 -2.60 10.92
C LEU A 158 0.45 -3.78 10.92
N GLY A 159 0.08 -4.32 9.75
CA GLY A 159 -0.77 -5.50 9.63
C GLY A 159 -0.23 -6.71 10.41
N TYR A 160 1.07 -7.01 10.31
CA TYR A 160 1.69 -8.09 11.08
C TYR A 160 1.66 -7.81 12.59
N ARG A 161 2.02 -6.59 12.99
CA ARG A 161 2.02 -6.20 14.41
C ARG A 161 0.63 -6.22 15.03
N LEU A 162 -0.40 -5.85 14.27
CA LEU A 162 -1.81 -5.99 14.68
C LEU A 162 -2.22 -7.46 14.78
N ALA A 163 -1.80 -8.32 13.84
CA ALA A 163 -2.08 -9.75 13.88
C ALA A 163 -1.40 -10.46 15.08
N ASP A 164 -0.17 -10.06 15.42
CA ASP A 164 0.52 -10.52 16.64
C ASP A 164 -0.24 -10.13 17.93
N GLN A 165 -1.12 -9.12 17.84
CA GLN A 165 -2.02 -8.69 18.91
C GLN A 165 -3.44 -9.26 18.78
N GLY A 166 -3.64 -10.24 17.90
CA GLY A 166 -4.90 -10.97 17.73
C GLY A 166 -5.88 -10.37 16.72
N MET A 167 -5.47 -9.39 15.89
CA MET A 167 -6.33 -8.81 14.85
C MET A 167 -6.98 -9.89 13.97
N ARG A 168 -8.28 -9.75 13.75
CA ARG A 168 -9.09 -10.54 12.82
C ARG A 168 -9.52 -9.63 11.68
N LEU A 169 -8.78 -9.65 10.59
CA LEU A 169 -9.03 -8.84 9.40
C LEU A 169 -10.03 -9.56 8.50
N ILE A 170 -11.29 -9.13 8.46
CA ILE A 170 -12.32 -9.69 7.59
C ILE A 170 -12.29 -8.98 6.24
N TYR A 171 -12.42 -9.72 5.14
CA TYR A 171 -12.57 -9.14 3.82
C TYR A 171 -14.04 -9.01 3.42
N ASP A 172 -14.46 -7.79 3.06
CA ASP A 172 -15.80 -7.50 2.55
C ASP A 172 -15.71 -6.79 1.19
N PRO A 173 -16.00 -7.47 0.07
CA PRO A 173 -15.96 -6.85 -1.24
C PRO A 173 -17.06 -5.81 -1.48
N ALA A 174 -18.13 -5.79 -0.68
CA ALA A 174 -19.19 -4.80 -0.80
C ALA A 174 -18.81 -3.43 -0.19
N ALA A 175 -17.76 -3.38 0.63
CA ALA A 175 -17.13 -2.13 1.05
C ALA A 175 -16.20 -1.61 -0.06
N GLU A 176 -16.77 -1.17 -1.19
CA GLU A 176 -16.02 -0.85 -2.41
C GLU A 176 -15.62 0.63 -2.52
N GLY A 177 -14.40 0.90 -2.98
CA GLY A 177 -13.97 2.21 -3.44
C GLY A 177 -13.28 2.13 -4.80
N PHE A 178 -13.29 3.23 -5.56
CA PHE A 178 -12.74 3.33 -6.90
C PHE A 178 -11.43 4.11 -6.91
N HIS A 179 -10.35 3.49 -7.36
CA HIS A 179 -9.02 4.10 -7.41
C HIS A 179 -8.84 4.91 -8.69
N TRP A 180 -8.84 6.23 -8.57
CA TRP A 180 -8.66 7.20 -9.65
C TRP A 180 -7.19 7.43 -9.99
N HIS A 181 -6.48 6.35 -10.32
CA HIS A 181 -5.07 6.43 -10.66
C HIS A 181 -4.70 5.49 -11.82
N MET A 182 -4.25 6.08 -12.93
CA MET A 182 -3.72 5.32 -14.06
C MET A 182 -2.35 4.76 -13.69
N LEU A 183 -2.26 3.44 -13.50
CA LEU A 183 -1.00 2.80 -13.15
C LEU A 183 -0.08 2.71 -14.38
N THR A 184 1.07 3.37 -14.29
CA THR A 184 2.11 3.30 -15.31
C THR A 184 3.15 2.24 -14.95
N ILE A 185 3.79 1.67 -15.98
CA ILE A 185 4.90 0.72 -15.79
C ILE A 185 6.02 1.38 -14.97
N GLN A 186 6.32 2.65 -15.23
CA GLN A 186 7.33 3.41 -14.51
C GLN A 186 6.96 3.60 -13.04
N GLY A 187 5.71 3.98 -12.74
CA GLY A 187 5.20 4.13 -11.39
C GLY A 187 5.27 2.82 -10.59
N ILE A 188 4.80 1.72 -11.18
CA ILE A 188 4.84 0.39 -10.54
C ILE A 188 6.28 -0.12 -10.40
N THR A 189 7.15 0.13 -11.39
CA THR A 189 8.59 -0.18 -11.28
C THR A 189 9.23 0.54 -10.10
N ARG A 190 8.95 1.84 -9.93
CA ARG A 190 9.43 2.63 -8.79
C ARG A 190 8.89 2.07 -7.48
N ARG A 191 7.59 1.80 -7.39
CA ARG A 191 6.95 1.18 -6.20
C ARG A 191 7.63 -0.14 -5.83
N VAL A 192 7.77 -1.06 -6.78
CA VAL A 192 8.37 -2.39 -6.54
C VAL A 192 9.85 -2.29 -6.16
N TYR A 193 10.60 -1.33 -6.73
CA TYR A 193 11.96 -1.04 -6.27
C TYR A 193 11.98 -0.57 -4.81
N LEU A 194 11.11 0.38 -4.42
CA LEU A 194 11.04 0.88 -3.05
C LEU A 194 10.60 -0.20 -2.08
N MET A 195 9.71 -1.10 -2.49
CA MET A 195 9.40 -2.32 -1.76
C MET A 195 10.68 -3.14 -1.52
N GLY A 196 11.45 -3.44 -2.56
CA GLY A 196 12.73 -4.13 -2.41
C GLY A 196 13.68 -3.44 -1.44
N TYR A 197 13.82 -2.12 -1.57
CA TYR A 197 14.69 -1.29 -0.74
C TYR A 197 14.30 -1.33 0.74
N SER A 198 13.01 -1.21 1.06
CA SER A 198 12.49 -1.23 2.43
C SER A 198 12.31 -2.63 3.01
N ALA A 199 12.40 -3.69 2.19
CA ALA A 199 12.13 -5.06 2.62
C ALA A 199 13.07 -5.56 3.72
N GLN A 200 14.34 -5.10 3.75
CA GLN A 200 15.26 -5.46 4.83
C GLN A 200 14.78 -4.94 6.19
N LEU A 201 14.31 -3.68 6.23
CA LEU A 201 13.76 -3.07 7.43
C LEU A 201 12.49 -3.80 7.86
N PHE A 202 11.59 -4.06 6.92
CA PHE A 202 10.38 -4.85 7.14
C PHE A 202 10.68 -6.20 7.81
N TRP A 203 11.54 -7.03 7.21
CA TRP A 203 11.88 -8.34 7.78
C TRP A 203 12.68 -8.28 9.08
N SER A 204 13.24 -7.13 9.45
CA SER A 204 13.85 -6.95 10.78
C SER A 204 12.83 -6.68 11.87
N LYS A 205 11.61 -6.26 11.49
CA LYS A 205 10.52 -5.90 12.39
C LYS A 205 9.47 -7.00 12.53
N VAL A 206 9.16 -7.73 11.46
CA VAL A 206 8.13 -8.78 11.48
C VAL A 206 8.72 -10.16 11.76
N ASN A 207 8.09 -10.92 12.66
CA ASN A 207 8.51 -12.28 13.00
C ASN A 207 7.83 -13.31 12.07
N GLN A 208 8.35 -13.46 10.85
CA GLN A 208 7.90 -14.53 9.95
C GLN A 208 8.86 -15.71 9.93
N GLN A 209 8.46 -16.83 10.53
CA GLN A 209 9.13 -18.12 10.37
C GLN A 209 9.02 -18.65 8.91
N ASP A 210 7.96 -18.27 8.18
CA ASP A 210 7.63 -18.72 6.81
C ASP A 210 7.88 -17.68 5.71
N ALA A 211 9.02 -17.01 5.79
CA ALA A 211 9.59 -16.34 4.62
C ALA A 211 9.94 -17.40 3.56
N LEU A 212 9.06 -17.62 2.55
CA LEU A 212 9.20 -18.55 1.40
C LEU A 212 10.60 -18.60 0.72
N LEU A 213 11.48 -17.62 0.99
CA LEU A 213 12.91 -17.66 0.70
C LEU A 213 13.68 -17.37 2.00
N LYS A 214 14.46 -18.34 2.49
CA LYS A 214 15.37 -18.14 3.63
C LYS A 214 16.25 -16.92 3.39
N ARG A 215 16.56 -16.13 4.44
CA ARG A 215 17.37 -14.89 4.39
C ARG A 215 18.61 -14.98 3.48
N GLY A 216 19.30 -16.13 3.47
CA GLY A 216 20.45 -16.39 2.60
C GLY A 216 20.11 -16.36 1.11
N LEU A 217 19.00 -16.99 0.70
CA LEU A 217 18.58 -17.04 -0.70
C LEU A 217 18.17 -15.66 -1.24
N ARG A 218 17.48 -14.85 -0.42
CA ARG A 218 17.14 -13.46 -0.77
C ARG A 218 18.39 -12.61 -1.04
N ARG A 219 19.42 -12.77 -0.22
CA ARG A 219 20.72 -12.10 -0.40
C ARG A 219 21.42 -12.57 -1.68
N LEU A 220 21.43 -13.87 -1.95
CA LEU A 220 22.01 -14.40 -3.19
C LEU A 220 21.29 -13.86 -4.43
N LEU A 221 19.95 -13.84 -4.44
CA LEU A 221 19.17 -13.27 -5.53
C LEU A 221 19.42 -11.76 -5.70
N ALA A 222 19.51 -11.00 -4.61
CA ALA A 222 19.84 -9.58 -4.65
C ALA A 222 21.24 -9.34 -5.26
N LEU A 223 22.24 -10.14 -4.89
CA LEU A 223 23.59 -10.06 -5.46
C LEU A 223 23.60 -10.42 -6.94
N PHE A 224 22.92 -11.49 -7.32
CA PHE A 224 22.81 -11.95 -8.70
C PHE A 224 22.11 -10.90 -9.59
N CYS A 225 20.94 -10.41 -9.18
CA CYS A 225 20.17 -9.42 -9.95
C CYS A 225 20.84 -8.05 -10.02
N SER A 226 21.64 -7.67 -9.01
CA SER A 226 22.38 -6.39 -9.00
C SER A 226 23.77 -6.47 -9.61
N ALA A 227 24.16 -7.61 -10.19
CA ALA A 227 25.37 -7.72 -11.00
C ALA A 227 25.26 -6.86 -12.28
N PRO A 228 26.39 -6.60 -13.00
CA PRO A 228 26.38 -5.72 -14.17
C PRO A 228 25.35 -6.10 -15.25
N TRP A 229 25.19 -7.40 -15.52
CA TRP A 229 24.22 -7.90 -16.50
C TRP A 229 22.76 -7.60 -16.07
N GLY A 230 22.45 -7.78 -14.79
CA GLY A 230 21.09 -7.59 -14.26
C GLY A 230 20.72 -6.11 -14.19
N THR A 231 21.67 -5.26 -13.79
CA THR A 231 21.50 -3.80 -13.80
C THR A 231 21.38 -3.26 -15.24
N TRP A 232 22.15 -3.79 -16.18
CA TRP A 232 22.03 -3.45 -17.61
C TRP A 232 20.64 -3.83 -18.15
N LEU A 233 20.19 -5.06 -17.88
CA LEU A 233 18.90 -5.55 -18.35
C LEU A 233 17.74 -4.76 -17.74
N TRP A 234 17.80 -4.50 -16.43
CA TRP A 234 16.83 -3.67 -15.74
C TRP A 234 16.74 -2.26 -16.32
N ASN A 235 17.89 -1.60 -16.58
CA ASN A 235 17.91 -0.29 -17.22
C ASN A 235 17.35 -0.32 -18.64
N ARG A 236 17.62 -1.38 -19.41
CA ARG A 236 17.06 -1.57 -20.75
C ARG A 236 15.54 -1.72 -20.70
N LEU A 237 15.02 -2.59 -19.84
CA LEU A 237 13.59 -2.85 -19.69
C LEU A 237 12.83 -1.64 -19.14
N ARG A 238 13.42 -0.89 -18.20
CA ARG A 238 12.80 0.32 -17.62
C ARG A 238 12.70 1.47 -18.63
N LYS A 239 13.67 1.59 -19.53
CA LYS A 239 13.71 2.64 -20.58
C LYS A 239 12.96 2.24 -21.85
N GLN A 240 12.51 1.00 -21.96
CA GLN A 240 11.72 0.54 -23.09
C GLN A 240 10.38 1.28 -23.14
N LYS A 241 10.00 1.72 -24.35
CA LYS A 241 8.63 2.19 -24.61
C LYS A 241 7.76 0.96 -24.89
N TYR A 242 6.76 0.74 -24.03
CA TYR A 242 5.78 -0.32 -24.22
C TYR A 242 4.57 0.27 -24.93
N ALA A 243 4.18 -0.33 -26.06
CA ALA A 243 2.88 -0.05 -26.64
C ALA A 243 1.77 -0.60 -25.72
N ASP A 244 0.56 -0.04 -25.83
CA ASP A 244 -0.62 -0.58 -25.16
C ASP A 244 -1.03 -1.92 -25.81
N SER A 245 -0.34 -2.99 -25.43
CA SER A 245 -0.47 -4.32 -26.01
C SER A 245 -0.13 -5.39 -24.97
N SER A 246 -0.83 -6.52 -25.04
CA SER A 246 -0.60 -7.70 -24.19
C SER A 246 0.64 -8.51 -24.58
N ALA A 247 1.51 -7.98 -25.46
CA ALA A 247 2.68 -8.69 -25.97
C ALA A 247 3.88 -8.75 -25.01
N TYR A 248 3.82 -8.11 -23.83
CA TYR A 248 4.98 -7.92 -22.96
C TYR A 248 4.93 -8.55 -21.53
N PRO A 249 4.14 -9.60 -21.23
CA PRO A 249 3.98 -10.10 -19.86
C PRO A 249 5.29 -10.61 -19.25
N VAL A 250 6.18 -11.20 -20.06
CA VAL A 250 7.48 -11.69 -19.61
C VAL A 250 8.40 -10.52 -19.24
N GLN A 251 8.43 -9.49 -20.08
CA GLN A 251 9.24 -8.28 -19.88
C GLN A 251 8.79 -7.54 -18.63
N TRP A 252 7.48 -7.38 -18.42
CA TRP A 252 6.93 -6.77 -17.21
C TRP A 252 7.30 -7.57 -15.97
N ARG A 253 7.12 -8.89 -15.97
CA ARG A 253 7.51 -9.75 -14.84
C ARG A 253 9.00 -9.64 -14.54
N MET A 254 9.85 -9.70 -15.56
CA MET A 254 11.30 -9.55 -15.40
C MET A 254 11.69 -8.17 -14.86
N LEU A 255 11.07 -7.10 -15.37
CA LEU A 255 11.31 -5.73 -14.91
C LEU A 255 10.96 -5.59 -13.43
N LEU A 256 9.78 -6.01 -13.00
CA LEU A 256 9.34 -5.89 -11.61
C LEU A 256 10.16 -6.79 -10.68
N PHE A 257 10.47 -8.02 -11.09
CA PHE A 257 11.36 -8.91 -10.35
C PHE A 257 12.76 -8.30 -10.14
N LEU A 258 13.38 -7.81 -11.21
CA LEU A 258 14.69 -7.13 -11.10
C LEU A 258 14.59 -5.88 -10.24
N SER A 259 13.52 -5.09 -10.36
CA SER A 259 13.33 -3.87 -9.58
C SER A 259 13.35 -4.16 -8.08
N PHE A 260 12.61 -5.18 -7.63
CA PHE A 260 12.59 -5.59 -6.23
C PHE A 260 14.00 -6.00 -5.75
N PHE A 261 14.67 -6.92 -6.45
CA PHE A 261 15.97 -7.42 -6.00
C PHE A 261 17.11 -6.41 -6.12
N ILE A 262 17.04 -5.48 -7.08
CA ILE A 262 17.99 -4.37 -7.20
C ILE A 262 17.77 -3.38 -6.05
N GLY A 263 16.52 -3.01 -5.74
CA GLY A 263 16.22 -2.18 -4.58
C GLY A 263 16.72 -2.81 -3.27
N LEU A 264 16.49 -4.11 -3.09
CA LEU A 264 17.00 -4.85 -1.93
C LEU A 264 18.54 -4.86 -1.86
N ALA A 265 19.21 -5.02 -3.00
CA ALA A 265 20.68 -4.96 -3.05
C ALA A 265 21.22 -3.57 -2.72
N ASP A 266 20.53 -2.52 -3.12
CA ASP A 266 20.91 -1.14 -2.80
C ASP A 266 20.75 -0.82 -1.32
N ALA A 267 19.68 -1.31 -0.69
CA ALA A 267 19.51 -1.22 0.76
C ALA A 267 20.65 -1.93 1.51
N TYR A 268 21.03 -3.15 1.10
CA TYR A 268 22.17 -3.85 1.70
C TYR A 268 23.49 -3.10 1.55
N LYS A 269 23.67 -2.38 0.44
CA LYS A 269 24.87 -1.60 0.13
C LYS A 269 24.81 -0.15 0.61
N LYS A 270 23.71 0.26 1.26
CA LYS A 270 23.44 1.66 1.68
C LYS A 270 23.61 2.66 0.54
N ARG A 271 23.10 2.32 -0.65
CA ARG A 271 23.15 3.18 -1.83
C ARG A 271 21.95 4.10 -1.90
N GLU A 272 22.12 5.26 -2.51
CA GLU A 272 21.01 6.15 -2.84
C GLU A 272 20.01 5.49 -3.81
N ILE A 273 18.77 5.96 -3.76
CA ILE A 273 17.66 5.48 -4.59
C ILE A 273 17.90 5.88 -6.06
N ARG A 274 17.66 4.95 -6.98
CA ARG A 274 18.00 5.08 -8.42
C ARG A 274 16.77 5.20 -9.34
N VAL A 275 15.58 5.36 -8.78
CA VAL A 275 14.27 5.31 -9.47
C VAL A 275 13.39 6.51 -9.19
#